data_AF-A0A0C2J054-F1
#
_entry.id   AF-A0A0C2J054-F1
#
_cell.length_a   1.000
_cell.length_b   1.000
_cell.length_c   1.000
_cell.angle_alpha   90.00
_cell.angle_beta   90.00
_cell.angle_gamma   90.00
#
_symmetry.space_group_name_H-M   'P 1'
#
loop_
_entity.id
_entity.type
_entity.pdbx_description
1 polymer ?
#
loop_
_entity_poly.entity_id
_entity_poly.type
_entity_poly.pdbx_seq_one_letter_code
_entity_poly.pdbx_strand_id
1 'polypeptide(L)'
;MLVIVLLMTVINQVIGAHVSNDNCTDVDDKIMMRAVFTFQNFQKQHCSSKDTPYNDSWLMGTIENNTERSLNCSIHNLTAIVRHYYENFIDCTDYFDEWFLNIGIYTIFSKNMCKFIAFNRFHNLKLFINYLINQSISYENYTRMIISAQCKLSGVIGEVSAAQNNFKKKRNEFVKYLIRVRNETNITGLNDSDLIEKLKEYPAIKNLSLDRYFLKILICHIRNDNFDKLVETQSKLHDQISPFIHLSHKVEDYLFFIGGLAAGMVILALTNKKRGIFGSKASIKLPANDIHYDVGNDHISGL
;
A
#
# COMPACT_ATOMS: atom_id res chain seq x y z
N MET A 1 15.85 -12.66 26.58
CA MET A 1 14.81 -11.63 26.81
C MET A 1 15.34 -10.37 27.50
N LEU A 2 16.11 -10.47 28.59
CA LEU A 2 16.60 -9.30 29.35
C LEU A 2 17.44 -8.30 28.50
N VAL A 3 18.26 -8.80 27.58
CA VAL A 3 19.13 -7.97 26.71
C VAL A 3 18.33 -7.18 25.66
N ILE A 4 17.21 -7.73 25.18
CA ILE A 4 16.32 -7.04 24.23
C ILE A 4 15.55 -5.92 24.94
N VAL A 5 15.14 -6.15 26.18
CA VAL A 5 14.48 -5.12 27.01
C VAL A 5 15.45 -3.97 27.32
N LEU A 6 16.71 -4.28 27.67
CA LEU A 6 17.77 -3.28 27.90
C LEU A 6 18.13 -2.47 26.64
N LEU A 7 18.17 -3.10 25.46
CA LEU A 7 18.38 -2.38 24.20
C LEU A 7 17.21 -1.44 23.86
N MET A 8 15.97 -1.84 24.15
CA MET A 8 14.79 -0.99 23.94
C MET A 8 14.75 0.20 24.92
N THR A 9 15.18 0.03 26.19
CA THR A 9 15.28 1.16 27.14
C THR A 9 16.43 2.10 26.80
N VAL A 10 17.57 1.59 26.33
CA VAL A 10 18.69 2.45 25.90
C VAL A 10 18.34 3.22 24.62
N ILE A 11 17.61 2.62 23.67
CA ILE A 11 17.10 3.34 22.50
C ILE A 11 16.10 4.43 22.94
N ASN A 12 15.21 4.15 23.89
CA ASN A 12 14.29 5.16 24.43
C ASN A 12 14.98 6.25 25.27
N GLN A 13 16.13 5.98 25.90
CA GLN A 13 16.89 6.98 26.67
C GLN A 13 17.88 7.80 25.83
N VAL A 14 18.38 7.25 24.72
CA VAL A 14 19.20 7.99 23.74
C VAL A 14 18.32 8.84 22.80
N ILE A 15 17.04 8.50 22.65
CA ILE A 15 16.00 9.41 22.14
C ILE A 15 15.43 10.26 23.30
N GLY A 16 16.29 10.72 24.21
CA GLY A 16 16.08 12.01 24.84
C GLY A 16 16.22 13.06 23.75
N ALA A 17 15.18 13.20 22.92
CA ALA A 17 15.11 14.25 21.93
C ALA A 17 15.41 15.55 22.67
N HIS A 18 16.51 16.21 22.31
CA HIS A 18 16.69 17.61 22.60
C HIS A 18 15.55 18.32 21.87
N VAL A 19 14.37 18.37 22.49
CA VAL A 19 13.26 19.20 22.05
C VAL A 19 13.83 20.60 22.07
N SER A 20 14.23 21.09 20.90
CA SER A 20 14.56 22.49 20.79
C SER A 20 13.30 23.24 21.17
N ASN A 21 13.40 24.15 22.14
CA ASN A 21 12.34 25.10 22.43
C ASN A 21 12.19 26.15 21.33
N ASP A 22 13.01 26.08 20.27
CA ASP A 22 12.91 27.00 19.15
C ASP A 22 11.65 26.70 18.35
N ASN A 23 10.89 27.75 18.08
CA ASN A 23 9.74 27.69 17.18
C ASN A 23 10.22 27.44 15.74
N CYS A 24 9.54 26.54 15.05
CA CYS A 24 9.73 26.35 13.61
C CYS A 24 9.35 27.65 12.87
N THR A 25 10.34 28.35 12.32
CA THR A 25 10.15 29.56 11.49
C THR A 25 10.64 29.28 10.06
N ASP A 26 9.96 29.83 9.06
CA ASP A 26 10.30 29.69 7.62
C ASP A 26 10.43 28.24 7.12
N VAL A 27 9.61 27.33 7.67
CA VAL A 27 9.61 25.89 7.31
C VAL A 27 8.23 25.34 6.95
N ASP A 28 7.25 26.20 6.69
CA ASP A 28 5.87 25.84 6.36
C ASP A 28 5.78 24.84 5.21
N ASP A 29 6.58 25.04 4.15
CA ASP A 29 6.63 24.11 3.02
C ASP A 29 7.16 22.73 3.42
N LYS A 30 8.14 22.65 4.33
CA LYS A 30 8.67 21.37 4.85
C LYS A 30 7.63 20.67 5.70
N ILE A 31 6.90 21.43 6.52
CA ILE A 31 5.76 20.94 7.31
C ILE A 31 4.70 20.37 6.36
N MET A 32 4.35 21.10 5.30
CA MET A 32 3.35 20.66 4.33
C MET A 32 3.78 19.40 3.58
N MET A 33 5.05 19.32 3.17
CA MET A 33 5.61 18.12 2.54
C MET A 33 5.49 16.90 3.46
N ARG A 34 5.76 17.05 4.77
CA ARG A 34 5.58 15.99 5.78
C ARG A 34 4.11 15.63 5.99
N ALA A 35 3.22 16.62 6.00
CA ALA A 35 1.77 16.41 6.10
C ALA A 35 1.25 15.54 4.94
N VAL A 36 1.60 15.89 3.70
CA VAL A 36 1.26 15.11 2.49
C VAL A 36 1.77 13.67 2.57
N PHE A 37 3.00 13.47 3.01
CA PHE A 37 3.52 12.11 3.20
C PHE A 37 2.74 11.34 4.27
N THR A 38 2.33 12.00 5.34
CA THR A 38 1.54 11.38 6.41
C THR A 38 0.14 11.00 5.91
N PHE A 39 -0.54 11.88 5.16
CA PHE A 39 -1.82 11.58 4.52
C PHE A 39 -1.75 10.34 3.61
N GLN A 40 -0.68 10.24 2.82
CA GLN A 40 -0.45 9.07 1.97
C GLN A 40 -0.27 7.78 2.75
N ASN A 41 0.47 7.81 3.87
CA ASN A 41 0.71 6.63 4.73
C ASN A 41 -0.60 6.07 5.28
N PHE A 42 -1.50 6.96 5.70
CA PHE A 42 -2.82 6.58 6.22
C PHE A 42 -3.85 6.30 5.13
N GLN A 43 -3.46 6.37 3.85
CA GLN A 43 -4.35 6.22 2.70
C GLN A 43 -5.58 7.16 2.74
N LYS A 44 -5.49 8.27 3.49
CA LYS A 44 -6.50 9.32 3.55
C LYS A 44 -6.13 10.38 2.52
N GLN A 45 -6.78 10.34 1.38
CA GLN A 45 -6.56 11.33 0.32
C GLN A 45 -7.68 12.34 0.35
N HIS A 46 -7.28 13.60 0.50
CA HIS A 46 -8.17 14.74 0.54
C HIS A 46 -8.07 15.43 -0.82
N CYS A 47 -8.96 15.05 -1.73
CA CYS A 47 -8.91 15.41 -3.16
C CYS A 47 -10.10 16.23 -3.63
N SER A 48 -11.08 16.45 -2.75
CA SER A 48 -12.16 17.39 -2.95
C SER A 48 -11.76 18.74 -2.37
N SER A 49 -12.20 19.83 -3.01
CA SER A 49 -12.12 21.17 -2.44
C SER A 49 -12.95 21.33 -1.14
N LYS A 50 -13.83 20.36 -0.85
CA LYS A 50 -14.60 20.29 0.40
C LYS A 50 -13.91 19.47 1.50
N ASP A 51 -12.80 18.79 1.19
CA ASP A 51 -12.13 17.97 2.18
C ASP A 51 -11.41 18.87 3.17
N THR A 52 -11.63 18.62 4.47
CA THR A 52 -11.03 19.39 5.55
C THR A 52 -10.11 18.52 6.41
N PRO A 53 -8.94 18.07 5.89
CA PRO A 53 -8.00 17.22 6.64
C PRO A 53 -7.56 17.84 7.97
N TYR A 54 -7.49 19.16 7.99
CA TYR A 54 -7.13 19.96 9.16
C TYR A 54 -8.16 19.90 10.31
N ASN A 55 -9.33 19.31 10.09
CA ASN A 55 -10.33 19.08 11.15
C ASN A 55 -10.19 17.69 11.82
N ASP A 56 -9.34 16.79 11.30
CA ASP A 56 -9.09 15.47 11.89
C ASP A 56 -8.00 15.58 12.98
N SER A 57 -8.41 15.73 14.24
CA SER A 57 -7.51 15.99 15.36
C SER A 57 -6.44 14.91 15.55
N TRP A 58 -6.79 13.64 15.35
CA TRP A 58 -5.85 12.52 15.46
C TRP A 58 -4.79 12.58 14.36
N LEU A 59 -5.21 12.88 13.13
CA LEU A 59 -4.32 13.03 12.00
C LEU A 59 -3.39 14.23 12.17
N MET A 60 -3.92 15.37 12.64
CA MET A 60 -3.13 16.56 12.92
C MET A 60 -2.09 16.33 14.02
N GLY A 61 -2.47 15.70 15.14
CA GLY A 61 -1.51 15.36 16.20
C GLY A 61 -0.43 14.38 15.73
N THR A 62 -0.75 13.49 14.79
CA THR A 62 0.25 12.59 14.19
C THR A 62 1.23 13.36 13.28
N ILE A 63 0.74 14.29 12.48
CA ILE A 63 1.58 15.15 11.62
C ILE A 63 2.49 16.01 12.48
N GLU A 64 1.95 16.63 13.52
CA GLU A 64 2.68 17.47 14.48
C GLU A 64 3.85 16.69 15.09
N ASN A 65 3.56 15.59 15.80
CA ASN A 65 4.59 14.79 16.46
C ASN A 65 5.66 14.25 15.49
N ASN A 66 5.27 13.80 14.29
CA ASN A 66 6.23 13.32 13.29
C ASN A 66 7.10 14.46 12.74
N THR A 67 6.54 15.65 12.59
CA THR A 67 7.23 16.81 12.01
C THR A 67 8.13 17.48 13.04
N GLU A 68 7.68 17.67 14.28
CA GLU A 68 8.50 18.18 15.39
C GLU A 68 9.72 17.29 15.63
N ARG A 69 9.55 15.97 15.66
CA ARG A 69 10.68 15.02 15.77
C ARG A 69 11.65 15.12 14.59
N SER A 70 11.15 15.37 13.39
CA SER A 70 11.99 15.42 12.19
C SER A 70 12.70 16.76 12.02
N LEU A 71 12.07 17.86 12.40
CA LEU A 71 12.60 19.22 12.23
C LEU A 71 13.32 19.70 13.49
N ASN A 72 13.14 19.00 14.61
CA ASN A 72 13.70 19.33 15.92
C ASN A 72 13.34 20.76 16.37
N CYS A 73 12.08 21.14 16.19
CA CYS A 73 11.51 22.44 16.59
C CYS A 73 10.01 22.25 16.91
N SER A 74 9.43 23.19 17.67
CA SER A 74 7.99 23.15 17.98
C SER A 74 7.17 23.87 16.90
N ILE A 75 6.06 23.26 16.48
CA ILE A 75 5.22 23.78 15.40
C ILE A 75 4.08 24.59 16.01
N HIS A 76 4.12 25.91 15.82
CA HIS A 76 3.01 26.76 16.24
C HIS A 76 1.88 26.73 15.18
N ASN A 77 0.68 26.35 15.59
CA ASN A 77 -0.54 26.43 14.77
C ASN A 77 -0.50 25.61 13.46
N LEU A 78 -0.13 24.33 13.56
CA LEU A 78 -0.11 23.40 12.43
C LEU A 78 -1.43 23.39 11.62
N THR A 79 -2.57 23.48 12.30
CA THR A 79 -3.90 23.52 11.67
C THR A 79 -4.03 24.67 10.66
N ALA A 80 -3.57 25.88 11.01
CA ALA A 80 -3.62 27.01 10.10
C ALA A 80 -2.70 26.83 8.89
N ILE A 81 -1.51 26.26 9.09
CA ILE A 81 -0.55 25.96 8.01
C ILE A 81 -1.19 24.99 7.01
N VAL A 82 -1.65 23.82 7.48
CA VAL A 82 -2.26 22.81 6.61
C VAL A 82 -3.50 23.36 5.91
N ARG A 83 -4.36 24.11 6.63
CA ARG A 83 -5.52 24.77 6.03
C ARG A 83 -5.11 25.72 4.90
N HIS A 84 -4.08 26.55 5.10
CA HIS A 84 -3.60 27.50 4.09
C HIS A 84 -3.21 26.79 2.79
N TYR A 85 -2.45 25.69 2.85
CA TYR A 85 -2.07 24.95 1.65
C TYR A 85 -3.24 24.24 0.98
N TYR A 86 -4.20 23.70 1.74
CA TYR A 86 -5.39 23.06 1.19
C TYR A 86 -6.38 24.05 0.55
N GLU A 87 -6.50 25.26 1.11
CA GLU A 87 -7.36 26.30 0.53
C GLU A 87 -6.73 26.96 -0.69
N ASN A 88 -5.40 26.88 -0.82
CA ASN A 88 -4.66 27.56 -1.87
C ASN A 88 -3.69 26.63 -2.63
N PHE A 89 -4.07 25.36 -2.84
CA PHE A 89 -3.27 24.46 -3.65
C PHE A 89 -3.32 24.88 -5.12
N ILE A 90 -2.28 24.53 -5.87
CA ILE A 90 -2.19 24.82 -7.30
C ILE A 90 -2.55 23.54 -8.06
N ASP A 91 -3.49 23.63 -9.00
CA ASP A 91 -3.75 22.51 -9.90
C ASP A 91 -2.54 22.29 -10.82
N CYS A 92 -1.90 21.13 -10.71
CA CYS A 92 -0.74 20.75 -11.50
C CYS A 92 -1.08 19.72 -12.58
N THR A 93 -2.34 19.66 -13.05
CA THR A 93 -2.79 18.68 -14.05
C THR A 93 -1.84 18.57 -15.24
N ASP A 94 -1.49 19.69 -15.87
CA ASP A 94 -0.64 19.69 -17.07
C ASP A 94 0.76 19.13 -16.78
N TYR A 95 1.40 19.61 -15.71
CA TYR A 95 2.71 19.11 -15.28
C TYR A 95 2.67 17.63 -14.90
N PHE A 96 1.61 17.21 -14.20
CA PHE A 96 1.45 15.82 -13.77
C PHE A 96 1.26 14.91 -14.98
N ASP A 97 0.39 15.27 -15.92
CA ASP A 97 0.11 14.45 -17.10
C ASP A 97 1.34 14.34 -18.00
N GLU A 98 2.09 15.43 -18.21
CA GLU A 98 3.35 15.41 -18.95
C GLU A 98 4.40 14.52 -18.26
N TRP A 99 4.66 14.75 -16.97
CA TRP A 99 5.59 13.94 -16.19
C TRP A 99 5.20 12.46 -16.21
N PHE A 100 3.92 12.18 -16.02
CA PHE A 100 3.44 10.82 -15.89
C PHE A 100 3.56 10.06 -17.22
N LEU A 101 3.26 10.70 -18.35
CA LEU A 101 3.41 10.10 -19.67
C LEU A 101 4.89 9.79 -20.00
N ASN A 102 5.79 10.69 -19.62
CA ASN A 102 7.21 10.61 -20.00
C ASN A 102 8.08 9.82 -19.01
N ILE A 103 7.75 9.87 -17.71
CA ILE A 103 8.58 9.34 -16.63
C ILE A 103 7.75 8.43 -15.72
N GLY A 104 6.64 8.95 -15.17
CA GLY A 104 5.88 8.26 -14.13
C GLY A 104 5.32 6.90 -14.54
N ILE A 105 4.92 6.72 -15.80
CA ILE A 105 4.36 5.44 -16.26
C ILE A 105 5.37 4.28 -16.19
N TYR A 106 6.66 4.58 -16.32
CA TYR A 106 7.72 3.58 -16.29
C TYR A 106 8.05 3.08 -14.89
N THR A 107 7.72 3.87 -13.86
CA THR A 107 7.92 3.48 -12.47
C THR A 107 6.82 2.55 -11.99
N ILE A 108 5.67 2.58 -12.66
CA ILE A 108 4.49 1.80 -12.29
C ILE A 108 4.31 0.58 -13.19
N PHE A 109 4.81 0.61 -14.43
CA PHE A 109 4.64 -0.44 -15.42
C PHE A 109 5.98 -0.84 -16.03
N SER A 110 6.36 -2.10 -15.85
CA SER A 110 7.55 -2.67 -16.49
C SER A 110 7.19 -3.18 -17.88
N LYS A 111 7.66 -2.49 -18.92
CA LYS A 111 7.54 -2.94 -20.31
C LYS A 111 8.25 -4.28 -20.57
N ASN A 112 9.31 -4.59 -19.83
CA ASN A 112 10.07 -5.83 -20.02
C ASN A 112 9.35 -7.04 -19.39
N MET A 113 8.65 -6.81 -18.29
CA MET A 113 7.94 -7.87 -17.57
C MET A 113 6.43 -7.89 -17.84
N CYS A 114 5.92 -6.94 -18.62
CA CYS A 114 4.49 -6.69 -18.89
C CYS A 114 3.60 -6.75 -17.65
N LYS A 115 4.12 -6.24 -16.54
CA LYS A 115 3.44 -6.23 -15.26
C LYS A 115 3.62 -4.88 -14.60
N PHE A 116 2.65 -4.51 -13.78
CA PHE A 116 2.85 -3.37 -12.89
C PHE A 116 3.83 -3.74 -11.79
N ILE A 117 4.67 -2.78 -11.47
CA ILE A 117 5.62 -2.85 -10.37
C ILE A 117 4.85 -2.54 -9.08
N ALA A 118 5.24 -3.16 -7.96
CA ALA A 118 4.66 -2.86 -6.67
C ALA A 118 4.73 -1.35 -6.42
N PHE A 119 3.56 -0.72 -6.31
CA PHE A 119 3.45 0.73 -6.38
C PHE A 119 3.91 1.36 -5.07
N ASN A 120 5.02 2.08 -5.10
CA ASN A 120 5.46 2.91 -3.97
C ASN A 120 5.00 4.36 -4.19
N ARG A 121 3.92 4.76 -3.52
CA ARG A 121 3.33 6.12 -3.61
C ARG A 121 4.35 7.21 -3.29
N PHE A 122 5.19 6.98 -2.27
CA PHE A 122 6.22 7.91 -1.82
C PHE A 122 7.30 8.15 -2.87
N HIS A 123 7.76 7.06 -3.49
CA HIS A 123 8.79 7.14 -4.51
C HIS A 123 8.32 7.97 -5.71
N ASN A 124 7.07 7.76 -6.14
CA ASN A 124 6.50 8.45 -7.29
C ASN A 124 6.30 9.96 -7.05
N LEU A 125 5.85 10.35 -5.86
CA LEU A 125 5.71 11.78 -5.54
C LEU A 125 7.07 12.50 -5.47
N LYS A 126 8.10 11.84 -4.92
CA LYS A 126 9.47 12.39 -4.91
C LYS A 126 10.02 12.58 -6.32
N LEU A 127 9.77 11.63 -7.23
CA LEU A 127 10.17 11.76 -8.63
C LEU A 127 9.44 12.90 -9.34
N PHE A 128 8.16 13.13 -9.01
CA PHE A 128 7.42 14.27 -9.54
C PHE A 128 7.97 15.61 -9.03
N ILE A 129 8.32 15.72 -7.75
CA ILE A 129 8.97 16.94 -7.21
C ILE A 129 10.28 17.23 -7.93
N ASN A 130 11.13 16.21 -8.13
CA ASN A 130 12.38 16.37 -8.88
C ASN A 130 12.12 16.87 -10.30
N TYR A 131 11.04 16.40 -10.95
CA TYR A 131 10.62 16.91 -12.25
C TYR A 131 10.21 18.39 -12.17
N LEU A 132 9.39 18.80 -11.19
CA LEU A 132 9.01 20.20 -11.02
C LEU A 132 10.20 21.13 -10.76
N ILE A 133 11.18 20.67 -9.97
CA ILE A 133 12.44 21.39 -9.75
C ILE A 133 13.20 21.59 -11.07
N ASN A 134 13.27 20.55 -11.91
CA ASN A 134 13.91 20.64 -13.23
C ASN A 134 13.15 21.57 -14.20
N GLN A 135 11.84 21.73 -14.01
CA GLN A 135 11.02 22.72 -14.72
C GLN A 135 11.17 24.15 -14.16
N SER A 136 12.13 24.38 -13.25
CA SER A 136 12.38 25.66 -12.60
C SER A 136 11.17 26.21 -11.82
N ILE A 137 10.29 25.33 -11.34
CA ILE A 137 9.17 25.71 -10.48
C ILE A 137 9.72 26.04 -9.08
N SER A 138 9.32 27.19 -8.54
CA SER A 138 9.76 27.64 -7.21
C SER A 138 9.33 26.67 -6.10
N TYR A 139 10.08 26.70 -5.00
CA TYR A 139 9.84 25.85 -3.83
C TYR A 139 8.41 25.95 -3.29
N GLU A 140 7.93 27.18 -3.11
CA GLU A 140 6.58 27.48 -2.67
C GLU A 140 5.52 26.93 -3.65
N ASN A 141 5.71 27.16 -4.95
CA ASN A 141 4.74 26.75 -5.96
C ASN A 141 4.63 25.24 -6.07
N TYR A 142 5.76 24.52 -6.13
CA TYR A 142 5.68 23.06 -6.23
C TYR A 142 5.12 22.44 -4.95
N THR A 143 5.34 23.04 -3.79
CA THR A 143 4.77 22.55 -2.53
C THR A 143 3.25 22.70 -2.55
N ARG A 144 2.71 23.81 -3.10
CA ARG A 144 1.27 23.98 -3.32
C ARG A 144 0.71 23.05 -4.40
N MET A 145 1.53 22.60 -5.35
CA MET A 145 1.13 21.62 -6.37
C MET A 145 1.03 20.18 -5.83
N ILE A 146 1.68 19.88 -4.69
CA ILE A 146 1.86 18.49 -4.25
C ILE A 146 0.55 17.81 -3.85
N ILE A 147 -0.43 18.57 -3.37
CA ILE A 147 -1.77 18.08 -3.03
C ILE A 147 -2.49 17.64 -4.31
N SER A 148 -2.49 18.48 -5.37
CA SER A 148 -3.06 18.10 -6.67
C SER A 148 -2.37 16.86 -7.24
N ALA A 149 -1.04 16.81 -7.18
CA ALA A 149 -0.25 15.67 -7.65
C ALA A 149 -0.58 14.37 -6.90
N GLN A 150 -0.73 14.41 -5.58
CA GLN A 150 -1.14 13.26 -4.77
C GLN A 150 -2.50 12.73 -5.23
N CYS A 151 -3.44 13.61 -5.53
CA CYS A 151 -4.78 13.26 -5.95
C CYS A 151 -4.80 12.61 -7.34
N LYS A 152 -4.08 13.20 -8.29
CA LYS A 152 -3.89 12.62 -9.63
C LYS A 152 -3.21 11.25 -9.55
N LEU A 153 -2.15 11.13 -8.74
CA LEU A 153 -1.45 9.88 -8.52
C LEU A 153 -2.40 8.81 -7.95
N SER A 154 -3.31 9.18 -7.07
CA SER A 154 -4.32 8.24 -6.58
C SER A 154 -5.28 7.76 -7.67
N GLY A 155 -5.79 8.68 -8.48
CA GLY A 155 -6.67 8.35 -9.61
C GLY A 155 -5.99 7.33 -10.52
N VAL A 156 -4.72 7.58 -10.86
CA VAL A 156 -3.88 6.64 -11.63
C VAL A 156 -3.77 5.27 -10.96
N ILE A 157 -3.53 5.20 -9.65
CA ILE A 157 -3.45 3.91 -8.92
C ILE A 157 -4.78 3.16 -9.00
N GLY A 158 -5.89 3.87 -8.84
CA GLY A 158 -7.24 3.31 -8.98
C GLY A 158 -7.45 2.71 -10.38
N GLU A 159 -7.14 3.48 -11.42
CA GLU A 159 -7.20 3.05 -12.82
C GLU A 159 -6.31 1.83 -13.09
N VAL A 160 -5.07 1.85 -12.62
CA VAL A 160 -4.11 0.73 -12.77
C VAL A 160 -4.60 -0.53 -12.07
N SER A 161 -5.08 -0.41 -10.83
CA SER A 161 -5.62 -1.55 -10.07
C SER A 161 -6.86 -2.14 -10.76
N ALA A 162 -7.75 -1.28 -11.27
CA ALA A 162 -8.89 -1.72 -12.07
C ALA A 162 -8.45 -2.45 -13.35
N ALA A 163 -7.47 -1.90 -14.08
CA ALA A 163 -6.89 -2.50 -15.28
C ALA A 163 -6.28 -3.88 -15.00
N GLN A 164 -5.53 -4.01 -13.90
CA GLN A 164 -4.97 -5.29 -13.45
C GLN A 164 -6.05 -6.34 -13.19
N ASN A 165 -7.08 -5.95 -12.45
CA ASN A 165 -8.18 -6.85 -12.11
C ASN A 165 -8.96 -7.27 -13.36
N ASN A 166 -9.21 -6.34 -14.27
CA ASN A 166 -9.85 -6.61 -15.55
C ASN A 166 -9.02 -7.56 -16.42
N PHE A 167 -7.71 -7.30 -16.52
CA PHE A 167 -6.77 -8.18 -17.20
C PHE A 167 -6.77 -9.58 -16.59
N LYS A 168 -6.62 -9.71 -15.27
CA LYS A 168 -6.63 -11.02 -14.60
C LYS A 168 -7.92 -11.81 -14.88
N LYS A 169 -9.08 -11.14 -14.84
CA LYS A 169 -10.40 -11.77 -15.09
C LYS A 169 -10.55 -12.25 -16.54
N LYS A 170 -10.13 -11.45 -17.50
CA LYS A 170 -10.37 -11.70 -18.93
C LYS A 170 -9.17 -12.29 -19.69
N ARG A 171 -8.01 -12.45 -19.03
CA ARG A 171 -6.75 -12.93 -19.63
C ARG A 171 -6.94 -14.17 -20.48
N ASN A 172 -7.62 -15.19 -19.95
CA ASN A 172 -7.75 -16.48 -20.64
C ASN A 172 -8.60 -16.37 -21.92
N GLU A 173 -9.63 -15.52 -21.90
CA GLU A 173 -10.44 -15.23 -23.08
C GLU A 173 -9.60 -14.52 -24.15
N PHE A 174 -8.79 -13.54 -23.75
CA PHE A 174 -7.90 -12.83 -24.67
C PHE A 174 -6.84 -13.72 -25.27
N VAL A 175 -6.18 -14.56 -24.48
CA VAL A 175 -5.15 -15.45 -25.01
C VAL A 175 -5.77 -16.46 -25.98
N LYS A 176 -6.95 -17.02 -25.66
CA LYS A 176 -7.69 -17.89 -26.59
C LYS A 176 -8.03 -17.16 -27.89
N TYR A 177 -8.51 -15.92 -27.81
CA TYR A 177 -8.79 -15.10 -28.98
C TYR A 177 -7.54 -14.87 -29.84
N LEU A 178 -6.42 -14.48 -29.22
CA LEU A 178 -5.16 -14.23 -29.93
C LEU A 178 -4.59 -15.51 -30.57
N ILE A 179 -4.65 -16.66 -29.89
CA ILE A 179 -4.27 -17.96 -30.45
C ILE A 179 -5.15 -18.29 -31.67
N ARG A 180 -6.47 -18.12 -31.55
CA ARG A 180 -7.40 -18.36 -32.64
C ARG A 180 -7.08 -17.47 -33.84
N VAL A 181 -6.90 -16.17 -33.61
CA VAL A 181 -6.53 -15.21 -34.67
C VAL A 181 -5.24 -15.64 -35.36
N ARG A 182 -4.20 -16.01 -34.59
CA ARG A 182 -2.90 -16.46 -35.13
C ARG A 182 -3.06 -17.72 -36.00
N ASN A 183 -3.83 -18.70 -35.54
CA ASN A 183 -4.08 -19.95 -36.25
C ASN A 183 -4.92 -19.76 -37.53
N GLU A 184 -6.00 -18.98 -37.45
CA GLU A 184 -6.90 -18.72 -38.58
C GLU A 184 -6.19 -17.97 -39.72
N THR A 185 -5.22 -17.14 -39.38
CA THR A 185 -4.51 -16.38 -40.40
C THR A 185 -3.56 -17.21 -41.25
N ASN A 186 -3.14 -18.43 -40.87
CA ASN A 186 -2.22 -19.31 -41.62
C ASN A 186 -0.94 -18.65 -42.21
N ILE A 187 -0.67 -17.38 -41.88
CA ILE A 187 0.42 -16.58 -42.43
C ILE A 187 1.59 -16.75 -41.48
N THR A 188 2.59 -17.48 -41.96
CA THR A 188 3.98 -17.40 -41.54
C THR A 188 4.46 -15.94 -41.67
N GLY A 189 4.14 -15.09 -40.70
CA GLY A 189 4.57 -13.69 -40.70
C GLY A 189 3.59 -12.65 -40.17
N LEU A 190 2.50 -13.02 -39.47
CA LEU A 190 1.72 -12.00 -38.76
C LEU A 190 2.63 -11.30 -37.75
N ASN A 191 2.90 -10.03 -38.00
CA ASN A 191 3.74 -9.24 -37.12
C ASN A 191 2.91 -8.78 -35.90
N ASP A 192 3.59 -8.38 -34.82
CA ASP A 192 2.92 -7.92 -33.59
C ASP A 192 1.93 -6.77 -33.85
N SER A 193 2.17 -5.94 -34.88
CA SER A 193 1.29 -4.81 -35.22
C SER A 193 -0.05 -5.29 -35.78
N ASP A 194 -0.05 -6.32 -36.62
CA ASP A 194 -1.29 -6.90 -37.18
C ASP A 194 -2.16 -7.52 -36.08
N LEU A 195 -1.53 -8.21 -35.12
CA LEU A 195 -2.22 -8.74 -33.94
C LEU A 195 -2.82 -7.62 -33.09
N ILE A 196 -2.10 -6.52 -32.90
CA ILE A 196 -2.57 -5.35 -32.15
C ILE A 196 -3.76 -4.69 -32.84
N GLU A 197 -3.76 -4.54 -34.16
CA GLU A 197 -4.90 -3.97 -34.89
C GLU A 197 -6.14 -4.86 -34.77
N LYS A 198 -6.00 -6.17 -35.00
CA LYS A 198 -7.12 -7.12 -34.80
C LYS A 198 -7.64 -7.12 -33.36
N LEU A 199 -6.74 -7.01 -32.38
CA LEU A 199 -7.09 -6.92 -30.97
C LEU A 199 -7.97 -5.69 -30.68
N LYS A 200 -7.70 -4.53 -31.30
CA LYS A 200 -8.51 -3.32 -31.13
C LYS A 200 -9.93 -3.47 -31.70
N GLU A 201 -10.12 -4.31 -32.70
CA GLU A 201 -11.42 -4.59 -33.31
C GLU A 201 -12.28 -5.54 -32.46
N TYR A 202 -11.68 -6.29 -31.53
CA TYR A 202 -12.40 -7.28 -30.72
C TYR A 202 -13.46 -6.60 -29.82
N PRO A 203 -14.75 -6.96 -29.88
CA PRO A 203 -15.82 -6.24 -29.15
C PRO A 203 -15.61 -6.16 -27.64
N ALA A 204 -15.07 -7.21 -27.02
CA ALA A 204 -14.77 -7.22 -25.60
C ALA A 204 -13.65 -6.23 -25.22
N ILE A 205 -12.80 -5.85 -26.18
CA ILE A 205 -11.73 -4.85 -26.04
C ILE A 205 -12.21 -3.46 -26.43
N LYS A 206 -13.09 -3.33 -27.42
CA LYS A 206 -13.70 -2.05 -27.76
C LYS A 206 -14.38 -1.41 -26.55
N ASN A 207 -15.07 -2.19 -25.72
CA ASN A 207 -15.66 -1.72 -24.46
C ASN A 207 -14.62 -1.45 -23.35
N LEU A 208 -13.42 -2.01 -23.46
CA LEU A 208 -12.30 -1.79 -22.53
C LEU A 208 -11.30 -0.74 -23.02
N SER A 209 -11.45 -0.23 -24.24
CA SER A 209 -10.56 0.76 -24.85
C SER A 209 -10.55 2.10 -24.10
N LEU A 210 -11.54 2.31 -23.22
CA LEU A 210 -11.57 3.42 -22.26
C LEU A 210 -10.53 3.27 -21.13
N ASP A 211 -10.03 2.06 -20.87
CA ASP A 211 -8.95 1.81 -19.92
C ASP A 211 -7.59 1.83 -20.63
N ARG A 212 -7.00 3.03 -20.65
CA ARG A 212 -5.69 3.32 -21.25
C ARG A 212 -4.56 2.42 -20.74
N TYR A 213 -4.66 1.87 -19.53
CA TYR A 213 -3.62 1.00 -18.98
C TYR A 213 -3.83 -0.45 -19.37
N PHE A 214 -5.08 -0.90 -19.37
CA PHE A 214 -5.43 -2.25 -19.79
C PHE A 214 -4.93 -2.55 -21.21
N LEU A 215 -5.14 -1.64 -22.17
CA LEU A 215 -4.63 -1.80 -23.53
C LEU A 215 -3.09 -1.83 -23.56
N LYS A 216 -2.40 -1.04 -22.74
CA LYS A 216 -0.93 -1.06 -22.65
C LYS A 216 -0.38 -2.40 -22.14
N ILE A 217 -1.05 -3.04 -21.17
CA ILE A 217 -0.69 -4.39 -20.69
C ILE A 217 -0.84 -5.41 -21.83
N LEU A 218 -1.97 -5.37 -22.54
CA LEU A 218 -2.23 -6.28 -23.65
C LEU A 218 -1.21 -6.13 -24.77
N ILE A 219 -0.96 -4.90 -25.22
CA ILE A 219 0.03 -4.60 -26.26
C ILE A 219 1.42 -5.07 -25.83
N CYS A 220 1.78 -4.90 -24.55
CA CYS A 220 3.05 -5.39 -24.04
C CYS A 220 3.17 -6.91 -24.15
N HIS A 221 2.11 -7.64 -23.79
CA HIS A 221 2.09 -9.10 -23.89
C HIS A 221 2.10 -9.63 -25.32
N ILE A 222 1.64 -8.85 -26.30
CA ILE A 222 1.75 -9.22 -27.71
C ILE A 222 3.19 -9.04 -28.19
N ARG A 223 3.88 -7.99 -27.73
CA ARG A 223 5.22 -7.62 -28.19
C ARG A 223 6.36 -8.38 -27.51
N ASN A 224 7.53 -8.37 -28.15
CA ASN A 224 8.83 -8.78 -27.58
C ASN A 224 8.87 -10.23 -27.05
N ASP A 225 8.35 -11.18 -27.83
CA ASP A 225 8.31 -12.61 -27.48
C ASP A 225 7.54 -12.93 -26.18
N ASN A 226 6.81 -11.95 -25.62
CA ASN A 226 6.04 -12.16 -24.39
C ASN A 226 4.76 -12.94 -24.65
N PHE A 227 4.30 -12.98 -25.90
CA PHE A 227 3.09 -13.71 -26.26
C PHE A 227 3.30 -15.21 -26.12
N ASP A 228 4.43 -15.72 -26.61
CA ASP A 228 4.76 -17.14 -26.51
C ASP A 228 4.93 -17.56 -25.04
N LYS A 229 5.58 -16.71 -24.22
CA LYS A 229 5.66 -16.91 -22.75
C LYS A 229 4.28 -16.93 -22.09
N LEU A 230 3.37 -16.06 -22.53
CA LEU A 230 2.00 -15.99 -22.01
C LEU A 230 1.21 -17.26 -22.36
N VAL A 231 1.33 -17.76 -23.59
CA VAL A 231 0.72 -19.01 -24.05
C VAL A 231 1.28 -20.22 -23.29
N GLU A 232 2.61 -20.32 -23.15
CA GLU A 232 3.28 -21.39 -22.42
C GLU A 232 2.91 -21.40 -20.92
N THR A 233 2.77 -20.22 -20.31
CA THR A 233 2.32 -20.11 -18.92
C THR A 233 0.89 -20.63 -18.76
N GLN A 234 0.03 -20.41 -19.75
CA GLN A 234 -1.36 -20.87 -19.70
C GLN A 234 -1.48 -22.39 -19.87
N SER A 235 -0.70 -23.00 -20.76
CA SER A 235 -0.70 -24.47 -20.91
C SER A 235 -0.26 -25.13 -19.60
N LYS A 236 0.85 -24.67 -19.00
CA LYS A 236 1.33 -25.14 -17.69
C LYS A 236 0.29 -25.00 -16.59
N LEU A 237 -0.47 -23.90 -16.57
CA LEU A 237 -1.51 -23.68 -15.56
C LEU A 237 -2.65 -24.69 -15.71
N HIS A 238 -3.02 -25.04 -16.95
CA HIS A 238 -4.08 -26.01 -17.21
C HIS A 238 -3.68 -27.41 -16.70
N ASP A 239 -2.42 -27.78 -16.93
CA ASP A 239 -1.86 -29.06 -16.49
C ASP A 239 -1.71 -29.14 -14.95
N GLN A 240 -1.43 -28.00 -14.28
CA GLN A 240 -1.26 -27.93 -12.82
C GLN A 240 -2.55 -27.83 -12.01
N ILE A 241 -3.68 -27.41 -12.60
CA ILE A 241 -4.97 -27.38 -11.89
C ILE A 241 -5.46 -28.80 -11.57
N SER A 242 -5.11 -29.79 -12.40
CA SER A 242 -5.48 -31.19 -12.20
C SER A 242 -4.97 -31.79 -10.86
N PRO A 243 -3.69 -31.63 -10.47
CA PRO A 243 -3.22 -32.12 -9.17
C PRO A 243 -3.64 -31.25 -7.97
N PHE A 244 -3.92 -29.96 -8.15
CA PHE A 244 -4.30 -29.06 -7.04
C PHE A 244 -5.70 -29.34 -6.48
N ILE A 245 -6.65 -29.74 -7.33
CA ILE A 245 -7.97 -30.21 -6.89
C ILE A 245 -7.81 -31.42 -5.96
N HIS A 246 -6.84 -32.29 -6.25
CA HIS A 246 -6.54 -33.48 -5.44
C HIS A 246 -5.87 -33.15 -4.10
N LEU A 247 -5.13 -32.04 -4.02
CA LEU A 247 -4.48 -31.56 -2.80
C LEU A 247 -5.44 -30.77 -1.90
N SER A 248 -6.38 -30.01 -2.49
CA SER A 248 -7.40 -29.25 -1.76
C SER A 248 -8.22 -30.14 -0.84
N HIS A 249 -8.64 -31.31 -1.32
CA HIS A 249 -9.37 -32.28 -0.50
C HIS A 249 -8.55 -32.78 0.70
N LYS A 250 -7.23 -32.96 0.57
CA LYS A 250 -6.36 -33.36 1.68
C LYS A 250 -6.12 -32.23 2.70
N VAL A 251 -6.08 -30.99 2.26
CA VAL A 251 -5.91 -29.83 3.16
C VAL A 251 -7.18 -29.58 3.96
N GLU A 252 -8.34 -29.80 3.36
CA GLU A 252 -9.64 -29.72 4.05
C GLU A 252 -9.72 -30.74 5.19
N ASP A 253 -9.38 -32.00 4.93
CA ASP A 253 -9.31 -33.06 5.97
C ASP A 253 -8.35 -32.69 7.11
N TYR A 254 -7.20 -32.10 6.77
CA TYR A 254 -6.20 -31.67 7.76
C TYR A 254 -6.68 -30.49 8.62
N LEU A 255 -7.37 -29.52 8.03
CA LEU A 255 -7.96 -28.39 8.74
C LEU A 255 -9.11 -28.84 9.66
N PHE A 256 -9.94 -29.79 9.23
CA PHE A 256 -10.95 -30.41 10.09
C PHE A 256 -10.32 -31.12 11.28
N PHE A 257 -9.22 -31.84 11.07
CA PHE A 257 -8.50 -32.53 12.15
C PHE A 257 -7.91 -31.54 13.18
N ILE A 258 -7.23 -30.49 12.72
CA ILE A 258 -6.68 -29.44 13.61
C ILE A 258 -7.80 -28.71 14.34
N GLY A 259 -8.89 -28.37 13.65
CA GLY A 259 -10.06 -27.73 14.25
C GLY A 259 -10.69 -28.59 15.34
N GLY A 260 -10.80 -29.90 15.11
CA GLY A 260 -11.28 -30.87 16.11
C GLY A 260 -10.38 -30.95 17.35
N LEU A 261 -9.05 -30.99 17.17
CA LEU A 261 -8.10 -30.98 18.28
C LEU A 261 -8.19 -29.69 19.10
N ALA A 262 -8.28 -28.54 18.45
CA ALA A 262 -8.40 -27.25 19.12
C ALA A 262 -9.72 -27.16 19.93
N ALA A 263 -10.84 -27.57 19.34
CA ALA A 263 -12.13 -27.61 20.03
C ALA A 263 -12.08 -28.56 21.25
N GLY A 264 -11.48 -29.75 21.11
CA GLY A 264 -11.30 -30.70 22.20
C GLY A 264 -10.48 -30.13 23.36
N MET A 265 -9.38 -29.44 23.06
CA MET A 265 -8.54 -28.76 24.06
C MET A 265 -9.32 -27.68 24.82
N VAL A 266 -10.16 -26.89 24.13
CA VAL A 266 -11.02 -25.88 24.77
C VAL A 266 -12.05 -26.53 25.68
N ILE A 267 -12.72 -27.59 25.22
CA ILE A 267 -13.70 -28.33 26.03
C ILE A 267 -13.05 -28.91 27.29
N LEU A 268 -11.86 -29.52 27.16
CA LEU A 268 -11.07 -30.00 28.29
C LEU A 268 -10.71 -28.89 29.28
N ALA A 269 -10.21 -27.76 28.79
CA ALA A 269 -9.87 -26.61 29.62
C ALA A 269 -11.09 -26.07 30.39
N LEU A 270 -12.24 -25.92 29.71
CA LEU A 270 -13.49 -25.48 30.34
C LEU A 270 -14.02 -26.49 31.36
N THR A 271 -13.92 -27.79 31.08
CA THR A 271 -14.34 -28.87 32.00
C THR A 271 -13.47 -28.89 33.25
N ASN A 272 -12.15 -28.77 33.09
CA ASN A 272 -11.21 -28.72 34.21
C ASN A 272 -11.37 -27.44 35.03
N LYS A 273 -11.69 -26.31 34.39
CA LYS A 273 -12.05 -25.06 35.08
C LYS A 273 -13.33 -25.23 35.91
N LYS A 274 -14.39 -25.83 35.34
CA LYS A 274 -15.66 -26.09 36.05
C LYS A 274 -15.49 -27.07 37.22
N ARG A 275 -14.59 -28.04 37.10
CA ARG A 275 -14.26 -29.01 38.17
C ARG A 275 -13.34 -28.44 39.25
N GLY A 276 -12.93 -27.16 39.15
CA GLY A 276 -12.05 -26.54 40.14
C GLY A 276 -10.60 -27.03 40.10
N ILE A 277 -10.19 -27.78 39.05
CA ILE A 277 -8.79 -28.22 38.91
C ILE A 277 -7.89 -27.02 38.59
N PHE A 278 -8.43 -26.00 37.93
CA PHE A 278 -7.72 -24.75 37.58
C PHE A 278 -8.07 -23.54 38.47
N GLY A 279 -8.60 -23.76 39.68
CA GLY A 279 -8.75 -22.70 40.69
C GLY A 279 -8.49 -23.28 42.08
N SER A 280 -7.64 -22.74 42.93
CA SER A 280 -7.39 -21.33 43.16
C SER A 280 -6.03 -21.17 43.89
N LYS A 281 -5.33 -20.07 43.61
CA LYS A 281 -4.20 -19.54 44.41
C LYS A 281 -3.11 -20.55 44.77
N ALA A 282 -2.30 -20.95 43.79
CA ALA A 282 -0.92 -21.31 44.12
C ALA A 282 -0.16 -20.01 44.43
N SER A 283 0.04 -19.71 45.71
CA SER A 283 0.99 -18.68 46.10
C SER A 283 2.38 -19.19 45.71
N ILE A 284 2.93 -18.65 44.62
CA ILE A 284 4.28 -18.97 44.19
C ILE A 284 5.21 -18.24 45.17
N LYS A 285 5.70 -18.97 46.18
CA LYS A 285 6.79 -18.50 47.04
C LYS A 285 8.08 -18.55 46.24
N LEU A 286 8.50 -17.43 45.67
CA LEU A 286 9.84 -17.29 45.11
C LEU A 286 10.80 -16.97 46.27
N PRO A 287 11.87 -17.76 46.48
CA PRO A 287 12.89 -17.44 47.48
C PRO A 287 13.81 -16.36 46.91
N ALA A 288 13.41 -15.11 47.05
CA ALA A 288 14.27 -13.97 46.79
C ALA A 288 13.91 -12.83 47.76
N ASN A 289 14.79 -12.60 48.73
CA ASN A 289 14.91 -11.40 49.57
C ASN A 289 13.59 -10.77 50.05
N ASP A 290 13.03 -11.26 51.17
CA ASP A 290 12.14 -10.59 52.14
C ASP A 290 11.10 -9.55 51.65
N ILE A 291 10.68 -9.59 50.38
CA ILE A 291 9.68 -8.67 49.83
C ILE A 291 8.48 -9.49 49.39
N HIS A 292 7.42 -9.41 50.20
CA HIS A 292 6.14 -10.01 49.92
C HIS A 292 5.31 -9.12 49.00
N TYR A 293 5.01 -9.61 47.80
CA TYR A 293 4.01 -8.98 46.93
C TYR A 293 2.72 -9.78 46.99
N ASP A 294 1.73 -9.25 47.71
CA ASP A 294 0.36 -9.73 47.65
C ASP A 294 -0.33 -9.05 46.45
N VAL A 295 -0.33 -9.72 45.30
CA VAL A 295 -1.09 -9.27 44.13
C VAL A 295 -2.52 -9.73 44.32
N GLY A 296 -3.30 -8.93 45.06
CA GLY A 296 -4.70 -9.23 45.29
C GLY A 296 -5.34 -8.39 46.38
N ASN A 297 -5.41 -7.08 46.18
CA ASN A 297 -6.58 -6.26 46.53
C ASN A 297 -6.34 -4.82 46.06
N ASP A 298 -7.10 -4.40 45.05
CA ASP A 298 -7.29 -3.00 44.70
C ASP A 298 -8.04 -2.31 45.83
N HIS A 299 -7.30 -1.85 46.85
CA HIS A 299 -7.74 -0.78 47.73
C HIS A 299 -6.53 0.08 48.07
N ILE A 300 -6.28 1.07 47.22
CA ILE A 300 -5.46 2.23 47.57
C ILE A 300 -6.42 3.25 48.18
N SER A 301 -6.38 3.39 49.51
CA SER A 301 -6.90 4.55 50.22
C SER A 301 -5.74 5.25 50.91
N GLY A 302 -5.63 6.57 50.72
CA GLY A 302 -4.77 7.39 51.59
C GLY A 302 -4.33 8.73 51.02
N LEU A 303 -4.87 9.79 51.66
CA LEU A 303 -4.30 11.10 51.97
C LEU A 303 -4.12 12.14 50.86
#